data_AF-A0A1V1UEC7-F1
#
_entry.id   AF-A0A1V1UEC7-F1
#
_cell.length_a   1.000
_cell.length_b   1.000
_cell.length_c   1.000
_cell.angle_alpha   90.00
_cell.angle_beta   90.00
_cell.angle_gamma   90.00
#
_symmetry.space_group_name_H-M   'P 1'
#
loop_
_entity.id
_entity.type
_entity.pdbx_description
1 polymer ?
#
loop_
_entity_poly.entity_id
_entity_poly.type
_entity_poly.pdbx_seq_one_letter_code
_entity_poly.pdbx_strand_id
1 'polypeptide(L)'
;MSKLFKGKPTSRRAFLRGSVAAAAGVVTASAAQAGTPDPLITDVQPWATGLGDGVDASPYGLPIEYESDVVRRNVEWLTADTISSINFTPIHALDGTITPQGCAFERHHSGAIDLRKEDYRLMINGLVDRPLVFTYADLERFPRENHVYFCECAANTGMEWAGAQLNGAQFTHGMIHNMEYTGVPLRTLLEEAGLDVAGDLKDKWVYVEGADASSNGRSIPMGKALGDCLVAFKANGEALRKEHGYPVRLVVPGWEGNMWVKWIRRIEVTDGPVESREETSKYTDTLADGTSRKWTWVMDAKSVITSPSPQAPITHGKGPLVITGLAWSGHGAITRVDVSKDGGKTWETARLAKEGEAKALTRFYLDTTWDGEEMLLQSRAMDDTGYIQPTKAQLREVRGENSIYHNNCIQTWWVRPNGEAENVEVS
;
A
#
# COMPACT_ATOMS: atom_id res chain seq x y z
N MET A 1 22.85 39.72 71.89
CA MET A 1 22.24 40.99 71.45
C MET A 1 22.27 41.02 69.92
N SER A 2 21.18 40.64 69.26
CA SER A 2 20.30 41.50 68.42
C SER A 2 21.05 42.19 67.25
N LYS A 3 20.70 42.02 65.98
CA LYS A 3 19.37 42.23 65.39
C LYS A 3 19.23 41.51 64.03
N LEU A 4 18.01 41.05 63.77
CA LEU A 4 17.51 40.55 62.49
C LEU A 4 17.55 41.61 61.38
N PHE A 5 17.85 41.19 60.14
CA PHE A 5 17.36 41.86 58.93
C PHE A 5 16.59 40.86 58.05
N LYS A 6 15.28 41.13 57.96
CA LYS A 6 14.30 40.47 57.09
C LYS A 6 14.61 40.77 55.62
N GLY A 7 14.70 39.75 54.80
CA GLY A 7 14.64 39.88 53.34
C GLY A 7 13.26 40.38 52.89
N LYS A 8 13.25 41.32 51.93
CA LYS A 8 12.04 41.72 51.21
C LYS A 8 11.62 40.59 50.25
N PRO A 9 10.32 40.27 50.12
CA PRO A 9 9.88 39.32 49.11
C PRO A 9 9.91 40.00 47.74
N THR A 10 10.70 39.44 46.81
CA THR A 10 10.62 39.78 45.39
C THR A 10 9.29 39.27 44.85
N SER A 11 8.41 40.20 44.48
CA SER A 11 7.11 39.84 43.89
C SER A 11 7.31 39.23 42.50
N ARG A 12 6.52 38.20 42.17
CA ARG A 12 6.45 37.52 40.86
C ARG A 12 6.19 38.45 39.65
N ARG A 13 5.93 39.75 39.86
CA ARG A 13 5.73 40.75 38.79
C ARG A 13 7.01 41.32 38.18
N ALA A 14 8.18 41.09 38.79
CA ALA A 14 9.45 41.63 38.27
C ALA A 14 10.15 40.73 37.23
N PHE A 15 9.73 39.46 37.10
CA PHE A 15 10.36 38.50 36.16
C PHE A 15 9.79 38.58 34.73
N LEU A 16 8.69 39.30 34.50
CA LEU A 16 7.98 39.35 33.21
C LEU A 16 8.29 40.60 32.36
N ARG A 17 9.34 41.38 32.67
CA ARG A 17 9.67 42.61 31.92
C ARG A 17 11.08 42.67 31.33
N GLY A 18 11.82 41.57 31.29
CA GLY A 18 13.25 41.62 30.95
C GLY A 18 13.74 40.50 30.05
N SER A 19 13.10 40.24 28.91
CA SER A 19 13.71 39.43 27.83
C SER A 19 12.87 39.45 26.55
N VAL A 20 12.82 40.59 25.86
CA VAL A 20 12.51 40.62 24.42
C VAL A 20 13.56 41.49 23.75
N ALA A 21 14.67 40.86 23.35
CA ALA A 21 15.60 41.42 22.40
C ALA A 21 16.26 40.30 21.58
N ALA A 22 15.98 40.34 20.28
CA ALA A 22 16.76 39.81 19.16
C ALA A 22 16.85 38.28 18.92
N ALA A 23 15.91 37.76 18.15
CA ALA A 23 16.21 36.89 17.00
C ALA A 23 15.23 37.24 15.88
N ALA A 24 15.72 37.91 14.85
CA ALA A 24 14.95 38.36 13.70
C ALA A 24 14.72 37.19 12.73
N GLY A 25 13.58 36.52 12.87
CA GLY A 25 12.92 35.81 11.78
C GLY A 25 11.62 36.56 11.51
N VAL A 26 11.44 37.09 10.29
CA VAL A 26 10.20 37.75 9.89
C VAL A 26 9.12 36.68 9.82
N VAL A 27 8.46 36.42 10.95
CA VAL A 27 7.09 35.91 10.95
C VAL A 27 6.26 37.13 10.64
N THR A 28 5.84 37.27 9.38
CA THR A 28 4.67 38.08 9.06
C THR A 28 3.50 37.41 9.76
N ALA A 29 3.29 37.79 11.03
CA ALA A 29 2.02 37.58 11.69
C ALA A 29 1.03 38.40 10.88
N SER A 30 0.36 37.75 9.93
CA SER A 30 -0.90 38.21 9.39
C SER A 30 -1.72 38.57 10.62
N ALA A 31 -1.94 39.85 10.87
CA ALA A 31 -2.87 40.27 11.90
C ALA A 31 -4.19 39.59 11.53
N ALA A 32 -4.57 38.56 12.31
CA ALA A 32 -5.87 37.94 12.17
C ALA A 32 -6.86 39.10 12.23
N GLN A 33 -7.51 39.38 11.10
CA GLN A 33 -8.61 40.34 11.07
C GLN A 33 -9.53 39.93 12.21
N ALA A 34 -9.90 40.90 13.06
CA ALA A 34 -10.92 40.70 14.07
C ALA A 34 -12.24 40.43 13.33
N GLY A 35 -12.43 39.18 12.90
CA GLY A 35 -13.62 38.70 12.23
C GLY A 35 -14.77 38.59 13.23
N THR A 36 -15.98 38.50 12.69
CA THR A 36 -17.17 38.11 13.48
C THR A 36 -16.84 36.85 14.29
N PRO A 37 -17.14 36.82 15.60
CA PRO A 37 -16.94 35.62 16.40
C PRO A 37 -17.66 34.42 15.77
N ASP A 38 -16.98 33.29 15.69
CA ASP A 38 -17.53 32.07 15.10
C ASP A 38 -18.55 31.43 16.06
N PRO A 39 -19.83 31.28 15.69
CA PRO A 39 -20.85 30.70 16.56
C PRO A 39 -20.58 29.24 16.94
N LEU A 40 -19.79 28.49 16.15
CA LEU A 40 -19.37 27.14 16.52
C LEU A 40 -18.45 27.13 17.77
N ILE A 41 -17.88 28.29 18.11
CA ILE A 41 -17.02 28.49 19.28
C ILE A 41 -17.76 29.27 20.36
N THR A 42 -18.44 30.37 20.01
CA THR A 42 -19.06 31.24 21.01
C THR A 42 -20.33 30.66 21.62
N ASP A 43 -21.05 29.83 20.87
CA ASP A 43 -22.28 29.19 21.35
C ASP A 43 -21.98 27.77 21.83
N VAL A 44 -22.63 27.35 22.91
CA VAL A 44 -22.48 25.99 23.43
C VAL A 44 -23.17 25.01 22.48
N GLN A 45 -22.39 24.09 21.94
CA GLN A 45 -22.85 23.12 20.95
C GLN A 45 -23.51 21.90 21.61
N PRO A 46 -24.40 21.17 20.90
CA PRO A 46 -25.08 20.01 21.46
C PRO A 46 -24.13 18.93 22.00
N TRP A 47 -23.02 18.67 21.31
CA TRP A 47 -22.00 17.69 21.73
C TRP A 47 -21.21 18.10 22.97
N ALA A 48 -21.29 19.36 23.38
CA ALA A 48 -20.63 19.86 24.60
C ALA A 48 -21.53 19.78 25.85
N THR A 49 -22.78 19.34 25.70
CA THR A 49 -23.78 19.29 26.79
C THR A 49 -24.56 17.98 26.87
N GLY A 50 -24.80 17.32 25.73
CA GLY A 50 -25.44 16.00 25.65
C GLY A 50 -24.46 14.86 25.93
N LEU A 51 -25.01 13.68 26.21
CA LEU A 51 -24.25 12.43 26.18
C LEU A 51 -24.18 11.90 24.74
N GLY A 52 -23.02 11.42 24.34
CA GLY A 52 -22.86 10.62 23.12
C GLY A 52 -23.19 9.14 23.36
N ASP A 53 -22.83 8.30 22.39
CA ASP A 53 -22.99 6.85 22.50
C ASP A 53 -22.17 6.26 23.66
N GLY A 54 -22.72 5.21 24.28
CA GLY A 54 -22.03 4.47 25.33
C GLY A 54 -20.88 3.61 24.79
N VAL A 55 -19.93 3.24 25.65
CA VAL A 55 -18.73 2.48 25.28
C VAL A 55 -19.02 1.10 24.65
N ASP A 56 -20.21 0.54 24.89
CA ASP A 56 -20.65 -0.76 24.35
C ASP A 56 -21.60 -0.65 23.13
N ALA A 57 -21.81 0.57 22.60
CA ALA A 57 -22.72 0.79 21.48
C ALA A 57 -22.26 0.12 20.18
N SER A 58 -20.95 -0.06 20.01
CA SER A 58 -20.35 -0.69 18.83
C SER A 58 -19.19 -1.60 19.22
N PRO A 59 -19.44 -2.88 19.57
CA PRO A 59 -18.39 -3.82 19.98
C PRO A 59 -17.28 -4.05 18.95
N TYR A 60 -17.57 -3.80 17.67
CA TYR A 60 -16.57 -3.71 16.60
C TYR A 60 -16.91 -2.50 15.72
N GLY A 61 -16.13 -1.43 15.83
CA GLY A 61 -16.38 -0.15 15.18
C GLY A 61 -16.31 -0.18 13.66
N LEU A 62 -17.08 0.71 13.03
CA LEU A 62 -16.94 1.11 11.63
C LEU A 62 -16.56 2.60 11.56
N PRO A 63 -16.05 3.09 10.41
CA PRO A 63 -15.86 4.51 10.19
C PRO A 63 -17.14 5.31 10.44
N ILE A 64 -16.98 6.55 10.91
CA ILE A 64 -18.09 7.50 11.06
C ILE A 64 -18.69 7.82 9.69
N GLU A 65 -19.99 8.14 9.63
CA GLU A 65 -20.74 8.33 8.37
C GLU A 65 -20.16 9.41 7.44
N TYR A 66 -19.43 10.40 7.99
CA TYR A 66 -18.80 11.48 7.23
C TYR A 66 -17.60 11.01 6.39
N GLU A 67 -17.09 9.80 6.63
CA GLU A 67 -16.00 9.15 5.87
C GLU A 67 -16.52 8.02 4.96
N SER A 68 -17.81 8.07 4.60
CA SER A 68 -18.50 7.01 3.83
C SER A 68 -18.01 6.83 2.40
N ASP A 69 -17.22 7.77 1.87
CA ASP A 69 -16.60 7.72 0.55
C ASP A 69 -15.23 7.01 0.54
N VAL A 70 -14.63 6.78 1.72
CA VAL A 70 -13.37 6.03 1.91
C VAL A 70 -13.62 4.52 1.87
N VAL A 71 -14.10 4.06 0.72
CA VAL A 71 -14.52 2.67 0.47
C VAL A 71 -13.89 2.10 -0.79
N ARG A 72 -13.93 0.76 -0.92
CA ARG A 72 -13.59 0.08 -2.17
C ARG A 72 -14.54 0.53 -3.29
N ARG A 73 -14.02 0.68 -4.49
CA ARG A 73 -14.82 0.93 -5.70
C ARG A 73 -14.54 -0.12 -6.76
N ASN A 74 -15.53 -0.47 -7.56
CA ASN A 74 -15.39 -1.33 -8.73
C ASN A 74 -15.54 -0.48 -10.01
N VAL A 75 -14.96 -0.92 -11.11
CA VAL A 75 -15.18 -0.35 -12.44
C VAL A 75 -15.70 -1.49 -13.33
N GLU A 76 -17.01 -1.55 -13.51
CA GLU A 76 -17.72 -2.72 -14.06
C GLU A 76 -17.22 -3.15 -15.45
N TRP A 77 -16.80 -2.21 -16.30
CA TRP A 77 -16.37 -2.52 -17.66
C TRP A 77 -14.98 -3.16 -17.75
N LEU A 78 -14.18 -3.18 -16.67
CA LEU A 78 -12.84 -3.77 -16.68
C LEU A 78 -12.84 -5.30 -16.82
N THR A 79 -13.91 -5.97 -16.38
CA THR A 79 -14.01 -7.44 -16.39
C THR A 79 -15.37 -7.89 -16.87
N ALA A 80 -15.47 -9.15 -17.30
CA ALA A 80 -16.73 -9.70 -17.82
C ALA A 80 -17.80 -9.90 -16.73
N ASP A 81 -17.39 -10.05 -15.48
CA ASP A 81 -18.25 -10.20 -14.32
C ASP A 81 -17.57 -9.62 -13.06
N THR A 82 -18.27 -9.62 -11.93
CA THR A 82 -17.79 -9.10 -10.63
C THR A 82 -17.15 -10.17 -9.72
N ILE A 83 -17.12 -11.43 -10.15
CA ILE A 83 -16.63 -12.59 -9.40
C ILE A 83 -15.16 -12.88 -9.73
N SER A 84 -14.82 -12.85 -11.02
CA SER A 84 -13.45 -12.85 -11.54
C SER A 84 -12.99 -11.41 -11.80
N SER A 85 -13.04 -10.59 -10.76
CA SER A 85 -12.89 -9.13 -10.88
C SER A 85 -11.86 -8.53 -9.93
N ILE A 86 -11.88 -7.20 -9.85
CA ILE A 86 -11.00 -6.33 -9.09
C ILE A 86 -11.82 -5.17 -8.51
N ASN A 87 -11.55 -4.78 -7.27
CA ASN A 87 -11.94 -3.47 -6.74
C ASN A 87 -10.69 -2.68 -6.32
N PHE A 88 -10.87 -1.44 -5.86
CA PHE A 88 -9.77 -0.50 -5.67
C PHE A 88 -9.73 0.11 -4.26
N THR A 89 -8.56 0.05 -3.61
CA THR A 89 -8.28 0.73 -2.32
C THR A 89 -8.41 2.25 -2.49
N PRO A 90 -9.09 2.99 -1.59
CA PRO A 90 -9.26 4.44 -1.66
C PRO A 90 -7.98 5.21 -1.27
N ILE A 91 -6.84 4.93 -1.90
CA ILE A 91 -5.52 5.48 -1.53
C ILE A 91 -5.43 7.01 -1.58
N HIS A 92 -6.36 7.68 -2.28
CA HIS A 92 -6.45 9.15 -2.33
C HIS A 92 -6.80 9.77 -0.97
N ALA A 93 -7.59 9.06 -0.15
CA ALA A 93 -8.05 9.52 1.15
C ALA A 93 -7.24 8.94 2.33
N LEU A 94 -6.41 7.93 2.08
CA LEU A 94 -5.60 7.30 3.12
C LEU A 94 -4.29 8.05 3.36
N ASP A 95 -3.91 8.17 4.63
CA ASP A 95 -2.60 8.65 5.07
C ASP A 95 -1.79 7.56 5.79
N GLY A 96 -0.52 7.82 6.07
CA GLY A 96 0.42 6.82 6.58
C GLY A 96 0.66 5.71 5.56
N THR A 97 0.90 4.49 6.06
CA THR A 97 1.27 3.34 5.21
C THR A 97 0.44 2.08 5.46
N ILE A 98 -0.26 1.94 6.59
CA ILE A 98 -1.10 0.77 6.88
C ILE A 98 -2.47 0.97 6.25
N THR A 99 -2.88 0.04 5.38
CA THR A 99 -4.20 0.07 4.75
C THR A 99 -5.24 -0.54 5.69
N PRO A 100 -6.33 0.17 6.04
CA PRO A 100 -7.43 -0.41 6.78
C PRO A 100 -8.01 -1.59 5.99
N GLN A 101 -7.99 -2.78 6.57
CA GLN A 101 -8.38 -3.99 5.83
C GLN A 101 -9.84 -4.01 5.36
N GLY A 102 -10.73 -3.22 5.97
CA GLY A 102 -12.10 -3.04 5.47
C GLY A 102 -12.20 -2.36 4.10
N CYS A 103 -11.20 -1.57 3.70
CA CYS A 103 -11.17 -0.89 2.41
C CYS A 103 -9.97 -1.28 1.53
N ALA A 104 -9.11 -2.21 1.97
CA ALA A 104 -8.03 -2.77 1.17
C ALA A 104 -8.57 -3.59 -0.01
N PHE A 105 -8.00 -3.40 -1.21
CA PHE A 105 -8.52 -3.94 -2.46
C PHE A 105 -8.69 -5.47 -2.46
N GLU A 106 -9.52 -5.94 -3.40
CA GLU A 106 -9.81 -7.35 -3.61
C GLU A 106 -9.64 -7.70 -5.08
N ARG A 107 -8.93 -8.80 -5.35
CA ARG A 107 -8.95 -9.51 -6.64
C ARG A 107 -9.35 -10.95 -6.38
N HIS A 108 -10.39 -11.44 -7.06
CA HIS A 108 -10.76 -12.86 -7.07
C HIS A 108 -10.88 -13.38 -8.49
N HIS A 109 -10.78 -14.70 -8.65
CA HIS A 109 -11.02 -15.39 -9.92
C HIS A 109 -12.25 -16.32 -9.86
N SER A 110 -12.76 -16.61 -8.66
CA SER A 110 -14.00 -17.36 -8.42
C SER A 110 -14.78 -16.83 -7.21
N GLY A 111 -14.60 -15.54 -6.88
CA GLY A 111 -15.22 -14.88 -5.72
C GLY A 111 -14.53 -15.16 -4.39
N ALA A 112 -14.99 -14.47 -3.33
CA ALA A 112 -14.52 -14.71 -1.97
C ALA A 112 -15.28 -15.87 -1.30
N ILE A 113 -14.58 -16.94 -0.93
CA ILE A 113 -15.18 -18.13 -0.33
C ILE A 113 -15.28 -18.03 1.20
N ASP A 114 -16.27 -18.72 1.77
CA ASP A 114 -16.36 -18.95 3.21
C ASP A 114 -15.67 -20.26 3.58
N LEU A 115 -14.56 -20.18 4.32
CA LEU A 115 -13.80 -21.34 4.76
C LEU A 115 -13.55 -21.26 6.27
N ARG A 116 -14.23 -22.11 7.04
CA ARG A 116 -14.09 -22.11 8.51
C ARG A 116 -12.74 -22.71 8.92
N LYS A 117 -12.23 -22.30 10.08
CA LYS A 117 -10.95 -22.82 10.63
C LYS A 117 -11.01 -24.33 10.87
N GLU A 118 -12.19 -24.84 11.22
CA GLU A 118 -12.44 -26.26 11.50
C GLU A 118 -12.39 -27.11 10.22
N ASP A 119 -12.80 -26.54 9.10
CA ASP A 119 -12.78 -27.19 7.78
C ASP A 119 -11.42 -27.05 7.08
N TYR A 120 -10.62 -26.06 7.49
CA TYR A 120 -9.33 -25.74 6.88
C TYR A 120 -8.32 -26.89 7.02
N ARG A 121 -7.69 -27.25 5.90
CA ARG A 121 -6.55 -28.16 5.84
C ARG A 121 -5.49 -27.58 4.91
N LEU A 122 -4.23 -27.65 5.34
CA LEU A 122 -3.07 -27.35 4.50
C LEU A 122 -2.29 -28.63 4.24
N MET A 123 -2.24 -29.08 3.00
CA MET A 123 -1.41 -30.20 2.57
C MET A 123 -0.02 -29.71 2.15
N ILE A 124 1.02 -30.39 2.61
CA ILE A 124 2.37 -30.29 2.04
C ILE A 124 2.74 -31.66 1.47
N ASN A 125 3.04 -31.71 0.17
CA ASN A 125 3.31 -32.96 -0.54
C ASN A 125 4.39 -32.79 -1.63
N GLY A 126 4.59 -33.83 -2.45
CA GLY A 126 5.54 -33.82 -3.55
C GLY A 126 6.88 -34.40 -3.11
N LEU A 127 7.97 -33.74 -3.50
CA LEU A 127 9.35 -34.12 -3.16
C LEU A 127 9.70 -33.75 -1.72
N VAL A 128 9.03 -34.39 -0.76
CA VAL A 128 9.22 -34.26 0.69
C VAL A 128 9.26 -35.64 1.32
N ASP A 129 9.99 -35.80 2.42
CA ASP A 129 10.19 -37.09 3.09
C ASP A 129 8.86 -37.61 3.65
N ARG A 130 8.08 -36.69 4.22
CA ARG A 130 6.80 -36.98 4.85
C ARG A 130 5.76 -35.98 4.37
N PRO A 131 4.84 -36.40 3.49
CA PRO A 131 3.65 -35.61 3.18
C PRO A 131 2.84 -35.35 4.46
N LEU A 132 2.45 -34.10 4.67
CA LEU A 132 1.77 -33.64 5.87
C LEU A 132 0.44 -32.97 5.55
N VAL A 133 -0.48 -33.04 6.50
CA VAL A 133 -1.72 -32.26 6.50
C VAL A 133 -1.84 -31.55 7.83
N PHE A 134 -1.84 -30.22 7.80
CA PHE A 134 -2.02 -29.38 8.98
C PHE A 134 -3.46 -28.91 9.10
N THR A 135 -3.99 -28.87 10.32
CA THR A 135 -5.19 -28.10 10.65
C THR A 135 -4.80 -26.64 10.92
N TYR A 136 -5.79 -25.74 10.99
CA TYR A 136 -5.53 -24.36 11.40
C TYR A 136 -4.89 -24.28 12.80
N ALA A 137 -5.35 -25.11 13.74
CA ALA A 137 -4.81 -25.17 15.10
C ALA A 137 -3.34 -25.63 15.15
N ASP A 138 -2.91 -26.46 14.19
CA ASP A 138 -1.50 -26.85 14.09
C ASP A 138 -0.62 -25.68 13.66
N LEU A 139 -1.08 -24.90 12.67
CA LEU A 139 -0.35 -23.72 12.19
C LEU A 139 -0.13 -22.68 13.29
N GLU A 140 -1.11 -22.50 14.18
CA GLU A 140 -1.00 -21.53 15.28
C GLU A 140 0.06 -21.88 16.34
N ARG A 141 0.57 -23.12 16.33
CA ARG A 141 1.56 -23.64 17.30
C ARG A 141 3.01 -23.44 16.84
N PHE A 142 3.24 -23.14 15.57
CA PHE A 142 4.58 -22.85 15.06
C PHE A 142 5.07 -21.46 15.52
N PRO A 143 6.40 -21.24 15.55
CA PRO A 143 6.97 -19.91 15.76
C PRO A 143 6.41 -18.90 14.76
N ARG A 144 6.05 -17.71 15.26
CA ARG A 144 5.40 -16.67 14.46
C ARG A 144 6.37 -15.55 14.13
N GLU A 145 6.21 -14.98 12.94
CA GLU A 145 6.86 -13.75 12.53
C GLU A 145 5.81 -12.67 12.18
N ASN A 146 6.20 -11.40 12.33
CA ASN A 146 5.39 -10.23 11.96
C ASN A 146 6.19 -9.36 11.01
N HIS A 147 5.61 -9.01 9.86
CA HIS A 147 6.26 -8.17 8.85
C HIS A 147 5.27 -7.28 8.14
N VAL A 148 5.68 -6.06 7.81
CA VAL A 148 4.86 -5.12 7.02
C VAL A 148 5.22 -5.24 5.55
N TYR A 149 4.26 -5.60 4.71
CA TYR A 149 4.50 -5.75 3.27
C TYR A 149 3.36 -5.19 2.43
N PHE A 150 3.70 -4.66 1.25
CA PHE A 150 2.71 -4.33 0.22
C PHE A 150 2.36 -5.57 -0.60
N CYS A 151 1.10 -5.65 -1.03
CA CYS A 151 0.64 -6.55 -2.08
C CYS A 151 0.07 -5.67 -3.19
N GLU A 152 0.75 -5.63 -4.34
CA GLU A 152 0.31 -4.90 -5.53
C GLU A 152 -0.12 -5.90 -6.60
N CYS A 153 -1.29 -5.71 -7.19
CA CYS A 153 -1.71 -6.48 -8.35
C CYS A 153 -0.77 -6.20 -9.54
N ALA A 154 -0.36 -7.23 -10.28
CA ALA A 154 0.44 -7.05 -11.50
C ALA A 154 -0.22 -6.09 -12.50
N ALA A 155 -1.55 -6.06 -12.54
CA ALA A 155 -2.35 -5.21 -13.43
C ALA A 155 -2.60 -3.79 -12.89
N ASN A 156 -2.03 -3.42 -11.73
CA ASN A 156 -2.14 -2.06 -11.21
C ASN A 156 -1.55 -1.07 -12.23
N THR A 157 -2.30 -0.03 -12.60
CA THR A 157 -1.93 0.91 -13.67
C THR A 157 -1.91 0.30 -15.08
N GLY A 158 -2.38 -0.94 -15.24
CA GLY A 158 -2.35 -1.65 -16.53
C GLY A 158 -3.25 -1.05 -17.60
N MET A 159 -4.40 -0.49 -17.21
CA MET A 159 -5.29 0.25 -18.12
C MET A 159 -4.64 1.51 -18.69
N GLU A 160 -3.62 2.04 -18.01
CA GLU A 160 -2.93 3.27 -18.40
C GLU A 160 -1.77 3.02 -19.40
N TRP A 161 -1.58 1.78 -19.86
CA TRP A 161 -0.50 1.42 -20.79
C TRP A 161 -0.59 2.16 -22.12
N ALA A 162 -1.78 2.41 -22.67
CA ALA A 162 -1.98 3.04 -23.99
C ALA A 162 -2.47 4.50 -23.93
N GLY A 163 -2.79 5.00 -22.74
CA GLY A 163 -3.48 6.28 -22.60
C GLY A 163 -3.71 6.65 -21.14
N ALA A 164 -4.09 7.90 -20.87
CA ALA A 164 -4.81 8.22 -19.65
C ALA A 164 -6.26 7.73 -19.79
N GLN A 165 -6.71 6.78 -18.95
CA GLN A 165 -8.05 6.18 -19.09
C GLN A 165 -8.96 6.42 -17.88
N LEU A 166 -8.47 6.17 -16.67
CA LEU A 166 -9.24 6.33 -15.43
C LEU A 166 -8.85 7.61 -14.70
N ASN A 167 -9.83 8.34 -14.17
CA ASN A 167 -9.56 9.62 -13.50
C ASN A 167 -9.59 9.48 -11.98
N GLY A 168 -8.43 9.19 -11.38
CA GLY A 168 -8.26 9.15 -9.93
C GLY A 168 -7.22 8.13 -9.46
N ALA A 169 -6.47 8.48 -8.41
CA ALA A 169 -5.42 7.62 -7.85
C ALA A 169 -5.97 6.28 -7.33
N GLN A 170 -7.21 6.25 -6.84
CA GLN A 170 -7.87 4.99 -6.47
C GLN A 170 -7.95 4.05 -7.67
N PHE A 171 -8.29 4.55 -8.84
CA PHE A 171 -8.53 3.71 -10.02
C PHE A 171 -7.25 3.33 -10.75
N THR A 172 -6.31 4.26 -10.90
CA THR A 172 -5.07 3.99 -11.64
C THR A 172 -4.02 3.28 -10.80
N HIS A 173 -4.04 3.42 -9.47
CA HIS A 173 -2.99 2.90 -8.58
C HIS A 173 -3.52 2.14 -7.36
N GLY A 174 -4.85 2.04 -7.17
CA GLY A 174 -5.45 1.46 -5.97
C GLY A 174 -5.59 -0.06 -5.95
N MET A 175 -5.02 -0.81 -6.92
CA MET A 175 -4.90 -2.28 -6.79
C MET A 175 -3.72 -2.66 -5.87
N ILE A 176 -3.67 -2.04 -4.70
CA ILE A 176 -2.58 -2.17 -3.74
C ILE A 176 -3.10 -2.08 -2.30
N HIS A 177 -2.49 -2.83 -1.40
CA HIS A 177 -2.67 -2.66 0.05
C HIS A 177 -1.37 -2.98 0.79
N ASN A 178 -1.22 -2.47 2.00
CA ASN A 178 -0.07 -2.73 2.86
C ASN A 178 -0.52 -3.02 4.28
N MET A 179 -0.06 -4.15 4.81
CA MET A 179 -0.51 -4.66 6.10
C MET A 179 0.67 -5.26 6.86
N GLU A 180 0.57 -5.24 8.19
CA GLU A 180 1.39 -6.10 9.04
C GLU A 180 0.80 -7.52 9.03
N TYR A 181 1.55 -8.49 8.52
CA TYR A 181 1.13 -9.89 8.50
C TYR A 181 1.76 -10.67 9.64
N THR A 182 0.95 -11.47 10.34
CA THR A 182 1.44 -12.50 11.27
C THR A 182 1.24 -13.89 10.67
N GLY A 183 2.30 -14.70 10.69
CA GLY A 183 2.27 -16.04 10.13
C GLY A 183 3.46 -16.89 10.52
N VAL A 184 3.62 -18.00 9.81
CA VAL A 184 4.76 -18.93 9.94
C VAL A 184 5.59 -18.85 8.67
N PRO A 185 6.93 -18.76 8.75
CA PRO A 185 7.77 -18.84 7.56
C PRO A 185 7.49 -20.13 6.79
N LEU A 186 7.34 -20.03 5.47
CA LEU A 186 7.10 -21.21 4.63
C LEU A 186 8.23 -22.23 4.78
N ARG A 187 9.47 -21.75 4.94
CA ARG A 187 10.64 -22.55 5.31
C ARG A 187 10.35 -23.54 6.44
N THR A 188 9.81 -23.06 7.56
CA THR A 188 9.59 -23.88 8.76
C THR A 188 8.61 -25.03 8.49
N LEU A 189 7.57 -24.79 7.67
CA LEU A 189 6.60 -25.83 7.33
C LEU A 189 7.18 -26.86 6.35
N LEU A 190 8.01 -26.42 5.40
CA LEU A 190 8.70 -27.32 4.47
C LEU A 190 9.76 -28.17 5.19
N GLU A 191 10.47 -27.61 6.17
CA GLU A 191 11.41 -28.33 7.02
C GLU A 191 10.70 -29.42 7.84
N GLU A 192 9.51 -29.15 8.41
CA GLU A 192 8.72 -30.15 9.13
C GLU A 192 8.25 -31.32 8.24
N ALA A 193 8.04 -31.07 6.94
CA ALA A 193 7.73 -32.10 5.95
C ALA A 193 8.96 -32.93 5.53
N GLY A 194 10.16 -32.58 6.01
CA GLY A 194 11.42 -33.26 5.67
C GLY A 194 11.84 -32.96 4.23
N LEU A 195 12.28 -31.73 3.97
CA LEU A 195 12.74 -31.30 2.64
C LEU A 195 14.04 -32.02 2.18
N ASP A 196 14.66 -32.83 3.04
CA ASP A 196 15.93 -33.53 2.78
C ASP A 196 15.90 -34.42 1.52
N VAL A 197 14.76 -35.04 1.20
CA VAL A 197 14.63 -35.90 0.01
C VAL A 197 14.63 -35.13 -1.31
N ALA A 198 14.40 -33.82 -1.27
CA ALA A 198 14.49 -32.98 -2.46
C ALA A 198 15.95 -32.81 -2.93
N GLY A 199 16.93 -33.20 -2.11
CA GLY A 199 18.35 -33.16 -2.44
C GLY A 199 18.83 -31.73 -2.66
N ASP A 200 19.45 -31.45 -3.81
CA ASP A 200 19.78 -30.08 -4.19
C ASP A 200 18.49 -29.27 -4.45
N LEU A 201 18.26 -28.28 -3.61
CA LEU A 201 17.08 -27.41 -3.63
C LEU A 201 17.14 -26.32 -4.70
N LYS A 202 18.30 -26.09 -5.31
CA LYS A 202 18.54 -24.96 -6.22
C LYS A 202 17.56 -24.92 -7.39
N ASP A 203 17.24 -26.09 -7.95
CA ASP A 203 16.36 -26.23 -9.12
C ASP A 203 14.95 -26.71 -8.75
N LYS A 204 14.62 -26.74 -7.45
CA LYS A 204 13.29 -27.13 -6.96
C LYS A 204 12.35 -25.95 -6.89
N TRP A 205 11.07 -26.28 -6.85
CA TRP A 205 9.98 -25.31 -6.83
C TRP A 205 8.94 -25.73 -5.79
N VAL A 206 8.11 -24.78 -5.38
CA VAL A 206 6.85 -25.07 -4.73
C VAL A 206 5.70 -24.59 -5.61
N TYR A 207 4.72 -25.46 -5.81
CA TYR A 207 3.44 -25.11 -6.42
C TYR A 207 2.40 -24.91 -5.32
N VAL A 208 1.79 -23.74 -5.27
CA VAL A 208 0.82 -23.36 -4.24
C VAL A 208 -0.54 -23.15 -4.87
N GLU A 209 -1.58 -23.74 -4.29
CA GLU A 209 -2.97 -23.57 -4.75
C GLU A 209 -3.93 -23.24 -3.59
N GLY A 210 -4.94 -22.44 -3.92
CA GLY A 210 -6.07 -22.05 -3.09
C GLY A 210 -7.20 -23.07 -3.09
N ALA A 211 -8.08 -22.94 -2.09
CA ALA A 211 -9.26 -23.78 -1.91
C ALA A 211 -10.46 -23.34 -2.77
N ASP A 212 -10.41 -22.14 -3.35
CA ASP A 212 -11.47 -21.64 -4.21
C ASP A 212 -11.47 -22.34 -5.57
N ALA A 213 -12.57 -22.23 -6.31
CA ALA A 213 -12.77 -22.96 -7.56
C ALA A 213 -11.75 -22.60 -8.64
N SER A 214 -11.13 -21.42 -8.56
CA SER A 214 -10.09 -21.00 -9.51
C SER A 214 -8.74 -21.66 -9.24
N SER A 215 -8.51 -22.17 -8.02
CA SER A 215 -7.23 -22.56 -7.42
C SER A 215 -6.17 -21.45 -7.35
N ASN A 216 -6.09 -20.58 -8.37
CA ASN A 216 -5.05 -19.57 -8.52
C ASN A 216 -3.64 -20.14 -8.33
N GLY A 217 -3.42 -21.35 -8.86
CA GLY A 217 -2.18 -22.09 -8.69
C GLY A 217 -0.97 -21.34 -9.22
N ARG A 218 0.12 -21.23 -8.45
CA ARG A 218 1.37 -20.55 -8.86
C ARG A 218 2.61 -21.31 -8.43
N SER A 219 3.64 -21.26 -9.28
CA SER A 219 4.95 -21.85 -9.03
C SER A 219 5.92 -20.80 -8.47
N ILE A 220 6.62 -21.15 -7.39
CA ILE A 220 7.62 -20.29 -6.72
C ILE A 220 8.95 -21.05 -6.66
N PRO A 221 10.07 -20.46 -7.13
CA PRO A 221 11.40 -21.06 -6.96
C PRO A 221 11.71 -21.29 -5.49
N MET A 222 12.34 -22.42 -5.16
CA MET A 222 12.62 -22.81 -3.78
C MET A 222 13.41 -21.74 -3.01
N GLY A 223 14.36 -21.05 -3.66
CA GLY A 223 15.11 -19.96 -3.03
C GLY A 223 14.22 -18.82 -2.52
N LYS A 224 13.15 -18.46 -3.24
CA LYS A 224 12.16 -17.48 -2.78
C LYS A 224 11.29 -18.04 -1.67
N ALA A 225 10.79 -19.28 -1.85
CA ALA A 225 9.94 -19.96 -0.87
C ALA A 225 10.60 -20.09 0.51
N LEU A 226 11.91 -20.37 0.54
CA LEU A 226 12.70 -20.47 1.76
C LEU A 226 13.26 -19.12 2.26
N GLY A 227 13.22 -18.09 1.42
CA GLY A 227 13.79 -16.77 1.73
C GLY A 227 12.92 -15.98 2.69
N ASP A 228 11.77 -15.49 2.20
CA ASP A 228 10.92 -14.53 2.91
C ASP A 228 9.42 -14.78 2.73
N CYS A 229 9.02 -15.93 2.17
CA CYS A 229 7.60 -16.30 2.07
C CYS A 229 7.01 -16.64 3.44
N LEU A 230 5.81 -16.12 3.70
CA LEU A 230 5.09 -16.29 4.95
C LEU A 230 3.72 -16.93 4.70
N VAL A 231 3.39 -17.96 5.47
CA VAL A 231 2.04 -18.52 5.57
C VAL A 231 1.30 -17.76 6.65
N ALA A 232 0.54 -16.74 6.24
CA ALA A 232 -0.08 -15.75 7.11
C ALA A 232 -1.52 -16.14 7.49
N PHE A 233 -1.89 -15.91 8.74
CA PHE A 233 -3.24 -16.11 9.26
C PHE A 233 -3.79 -14.89 10.03
N LYS A 234 -3.01 -13.82 10.16
CA LYS A 234 -3.46 -12.51 10.62
C LYS A 234 -2.93 -11.38 9.73
N ALA A 235 -3.68 -10.30 9.67
CA ALA A 235 -3.28 -9.03 9.09
C ALA A 235 -3.76 -7.86 9.98
N ASN A 236 -2.88 -6.87 10.20
CA ASN A 236 -3.05 -5.73 11.10
C ASN A 236 -3.66 -6.13 12.47
N GLY A 237 -3.06 -7.14 13.11
CA GLY A 237 -3.40 -7.58 14.46
C GLY A 237 -4.59 -8.55 14.60
N GLU A 238 -5.45 -8.68 13.60
CA GLU A 238 -6.62 -9.59 13.62
C GLU A 238 -6.55 -10.67 12.53
N ALA A 239 -7.48 -11.62 12.55
CA ALA A 239 -7.56 -12.63 11.49
C ALA A 239 -7.71 -11.98 10.11
N LEU A 240 -7.22 -12.66 9.06
CA LEU A 240 -7.46 -12.24 7.69
C LEU A 240 -8.96 -12.02 7.45
N ARG A 241 -9.33 -11.00 6.67
CA ARG A 241 -10.70 -10.86 6.18
C ARG A 241 -11.03 -11.98 5.19
N LYS A 242 -12.32 -12.30 5.05
CA LYS A 242 -12.82 -13.35 4.13
C LYS A 242 -12.20 -13.20 2.75
N GLU A 243 -12.34 -12.01 2.19
CA GLU A 243 -11.89 -11.60 0.87
C GLU A 243 -10.36 -11.60 0.67
N HIS A 244 -9.61 -11.61 1.77
CA HIS A 244 -8.15 -11.60 1.80
C HIS A 244 -7.55 -12.96 2.16
N GLY A 245 -8.35 -14.02 2.20
CA GLY A 245 -7.87 -15.38 2.30
C GLY A 245 -8.10 -16.05 3.65
N TYR A 246 -9.07 -15.61 4.45
CA TYR A 246 -9.41 -16.29 5.70
C TYR A 246 -9.63 -17.80 5.49
N PRO A 247 -8.97 -18.70 6.24
CA PRO A 247 -8.19 -18.37 7.43
C PRO A 247 -6.68 -18.25 7.19
N VAL A 248 -6.16 -18.64 6.02
CA VAL A 248 -4.73 -18.67 5.71
C VAL A 248 -4.45 -18.27 4.25
N ARG A 249 -3.47 -17.38 4.06
CA ARG A 249 -2.94 -17.01 2.74
C ARG A 249 -1.42 -17.14 2.68
N LEU A 250 -0.89 -17.21 1.47
CA LEU A 250 0.52 -16.95 1.22
C LEU A 250 0.79 -15.44 1.10
N VAL A 251 1.90 -15.01 1.66
CA VAL A 251 2.49 -13.67 1.53
C VAL A 251 3.85 -13.83 0.87
N VAL A 252 4.07 -13.13 -0.26
CA VAL A 252 5.27 -13.27 -1.10
C VAL A 252 5.91 -11.89 -1.29
N PRO A 253 6.73 -11.43 -0.34
CA PRO A 253 7.15 -10.03 -0.27
C PRO A 253 7.80 -9.53 -1.56
N GLY A 254 7.35 -8.37 -2.04
CA GLY A 254 7.88 -7.73 -3.25
C GLY A 254 7.50 -8.39 -4.59
N TRP A 255 6.81 -9.52 -4.56
CA TRP A 255 6.32 -10.18 -5.78
C TRP A 255 4.87 -9.81 -6.07
N GLU A 256 4.48 -9.94 -7.33
CA GLU A 256 3.14 -9.61 -7.83
C GLU A 256 2.04 -10.31 -7.02
N GLY A 257 0.95 -9.58 -6.77
CA GLY A 257 -0.11 -10.00 -5.85
C GLY A 257 -0.85 -11.28 -6.25
N ASN A 258 -0.73 -11.73 -7.50
CA ASN A 258 -1.29 -13.02 -7.91
C ASN A 258 -0.60 -14.21 -7.21
N MET A 259 0.68 -14.07 -6.87
CA MET A 259 1.44 -15.11 -6.16
C MET A 259 1.09 -15.19 -4.68
N TRP A 260 0.36 -14.22 -4.15
CA TRP A 260 -0.11 -14.20 -2.78
C TRP A 260 -1.40 -15.00 -2.64
N VAL A 261 -1.31 -16.29 -3.00
CA VAL A 261 -2.44 -17.22 -3.10
C VAL A 261 -3.27 -17.18 -1.81
N LYS A 262 -4.58 -17.01 -1.97
CA LYS A 262 -5.53 -16.92 -0.86
C LYS A 262 -6.17 -18.28 -0.59
N TRP A 263 -6.64 -18.48 0.64
CA TRP A 263 -7.28 -19.72 1.06
C TRP A 263 -6.42 -20.95 0.75
N ILE A 264 -5.10 -20.87 0.98
CA ILE A 264 -4.16 -21.89 0.51
C ILE A 264 -4.53 -23.25 1.09
N ARG A 265 -4.63 -24.27 0.23
CA ARG A 265 -4.95 -25.64 0.66
C ARG A 265 -3.81 -26.62 0.45
N ARG A 266 -2.87 -26.31 -0.45
CA ARG A 266 -1.80 -27.24 -0.82
C ARG A 266 -0.55 -26.52 -1.28
N ILE A 267 0.59 -27.05 -0.84
CA ILE A 267 1.94 -26.65 -1.23
C ILE A 267 2.67 -27.93 -1.66
N GLU A 268 3.01 -28.03 -2.93
CA GLU A 268 3.66 -29.21 -3.50
C GLU A 268 5.09 -28.88 -3.91
N VAL A 269 6.07 -29.64 -3.40
CA VAL A 269 7.46 -29.51 -3.84
C VAL A 269 7.62 -30.27 -5.16
N THR A 270 8.12 -29.59 -6.20
CA THR A 270 8.22 -30.11 -7.56
C THR A 270 9.64 -29.96 -8.13
N ASP A 271 9.96 -30.75 -9.16
CA ASP A 271 11.23 -30.68 -9.91
C ASP A 271 11.30 -29.50 -10.89
N GLY A 272 10.21 -28.75 -11.04
CA GLY A 272 10.10 -27.65 -11.99
C GLY A 272 8.80 -26.87 -11.79
N PRO A 273 8.66 -25.71 -12.45
CA PRO A 273 7.42 -24.96 -12.43
C PRO A 273 6.30 -25.77 -13.12
N VAL A 274 5.08 -25.66 -12.59
CA VAL A 274 3.90 -26.34 -13.13
C VAL A 274 3.42 -25.70 -14.43
N GLU A 275 3.72 -24.42 -14.65
CA GLU A 275 3.28 -23.64 -15.81
C GLU A 275 1.74 -23.56 -15.86
N SER A 276 1.14 -23.21 -14.73
CA SER A 276 -0.32 -23.10 -14.59
C SER A 276 -0.90 -22.01 -15.49
N ARG A 277 -2.24 -21.95 -15.58
CA ARG A 277 -2.95 -20.89 -16.31
C ARG A 277 -2.53 -19.48 -15.87
N GLU A 278 -2.29 -19.26 -14.57
CA GLU A 278 -1.93 -17.96 -13.99
C GLU A 278 -0.43 -17.64 -14.06
N GLU A 279 0.35 -18.39 -14.85
CA GLU A 279 1.74 -18.05 -15.18
C GLU A 279 2.10 -18.36 -16.64
N THR A 280 1.08 -18.62 -17.47
CA THR A 280 1.18 -18.86 -18.92
C THR A 280 0.18 -18.00 -19.70
N SER A 281 -1.12 -18.24 -19.54
CA SER A 281 -2.18 -17.48 -20.21
C SER A 281 -2.36 -16.09 -19.61
N LYS A 282 -2.15 -15.97 -18.30
CA LYS A 282 -2.15 -14.71 -17.54
C LYS A 282 -0.79 -14.53 -16.88
N TYR A 283 -0.53 -13.29 -16.46
CA TYR A 283 0.73 -12.90 -15.81
C TYR A 283 1.96 -13.25 -16.67
N THR A 284 1.76 -13.11 -17.98
CA THR A 284 2.80 -13.09 -19.00
C THR A 284 2.66 -11.78 -19.78
N ASP A 285 3.78 -11.12 -20.02
CA ASP A 285 3.83 -9.75 -20.50
C ASP A 285 4.12 -9.75 -22.00
N THR A 286 3.10 -9.52 -22.82
CA THR A 286 3.26 -9.51 -24.28
C THR A 286 3.97 -8.24 -24.76
N LEU A 287 5.08 -8.42 -25.48
CA LEU A 287 5.90 -7.35 -26.06
C LEU A 287 5.45 -7.02 -27.49
N ALA A 288 5.99 -5.93 -28.02
CA ALA A 288 5.65 -5.43 -29.36
C ALA A 288 6.00 -6.42 -30.51
N ASP A 289 6.98 -7.30 -30.31
CA ASP A 289 7.38 -8.32 -31.29
C ASP A 289 6.52 -9.61 -31.22
N GLY A 290 5.52 -9.63 -30.34
CA GLY A 290 4.63 -10.77 -30.13
C GLY A 290 5.18 -11.85 -29.19
N THR A 291 6.42 -11.73 -28.71
CA THR A 291 6.92 -12.59 -27.63
C THR A 291 6.33 -12.17 -26.29
N SER A 292 6.34 -13.06 -25.30
CA SER A 292 5.87 -12.73 -23.94
C SER A 292 6.93 -13.06 -22.90
N ARG A 293 7.13 -12.15 -21.95
CA ARG A 293 7.91 -12.45 -20.76
C ARG A 293 7.05 -13.28 -19.83
N LYS A 294 7.66 -14.30 -19.22
CA LYS A 294 7.05 -15.05 -18.12
C LYS A 294 7.90 -14.85 -16.88
N TRP A 295 7.31 -15.16 -15.73
CA TRP A 295 8.02 -15.15 -14.45
C TRP A 295 8.60 -13.77 -14.10
N THR A 296 7.87 -12.72 -14.48
CA THR A 296 8.14 -11.32 -14.15
C THR A 296 7.70 -11.04 -12.70
N TRP A 297 8.24 -11.79 -11.75
CA TRP A 297 7.64 -11.85 -10.41
C TRP A 297 7.73 -10.56 -9.62
N VAL A 298 8.83 -9.81 -9.71
CA VAL A 298 9.10 -8.66 -8.83
C VAL A 298 8.32 -7.43 -9.30
N MET A 299 7.72 -6.70 -8.35
CA MET A 299 7.12 -5.39 -8.61
C MET A 299 8.21 -4.31 -8.49
N ASP A 300 8.58 -3.68 -9.60
CA ASP A 300 9.63 -2.64 -9.65
C ASP A 300 9.27 -1.38 -8.83
N ALA A 301 10.25 -0.52 -8.55
CA ALA A 301 9.99 0.70 -7.79
C ALA A 301 8.94 1.58 -8.46
N LYS A 302 7.96 2.04 -7.67
CA LYS A 302 6.79 2.78 -8.15
C LYS A 302 6.36 3.81 -7.12
N SER A 303 5.75 4.89 -7.59
CA SER A 303 5.15 5.93 -6.74
C SER A 303 3.96 6.60 -7.39
N VAL A 304 3.12 7.20 -6.55
CA VAL A 304 1.99 8.03 -6.97
C VAL A 304 1.73 9.12 -5.94
N ILE A 305 1.45 10.34 -6.41
CA ILE A 305 0.91 11.42 -5.57
C ILE A 305 -0.57 11.12 -5.31
N THR A 306 -0.96 10.98 -4.04
CA THR A 306 -2.34 10.70 -3.63
C THR A 306 -3.14 11.99 -3.44
N SER A 307 -2.48 13.09 -3.09
CA SER A 307 -3.07 14.43 -3.03
C SER A 307 -2.02 15.52 -3.30
N PRO A 308 -2.29 16.54 -4.14
CA PRO A 308 -3.49 16.68 -4.98
C PRO A 308 -3.61 15.59 -6.05
N SER A 309 -4.84 15.14 -6.29
CA SER A 309 -5.18 14.16 -7.33
C SER A 309 -6.63 14.37 -7.77
N PRO A 310 -7.13 13.71 -8.83
CA PRO A 310 -8.50 13.97 -9.31
C PRO A 310 -9.60 13.77 -8.26
N GLN A 311 -9.35 12.94 -7.24
CA GLN A 311 -10.28 12.70 -6.12
C GLN A 311 -9.96 13.54 -4.87
N ALA A 312 -8.89 14.34 -4.91
CA ALA A 312 -8.42 15.20 -3.84
C ALA A 312 -8.02 16.58 -4.43
N PRO A 313 -9.00 17.37 -4.92
CA PRO A 313 -8.74 18.69 -5.48
C PRO A 313 -8.30 19.69 -4.39
N ILE A 314 -7.59 20.74 -4.79
CA ILE A 314 -7.20 21.83 -3.89
C ILE A 314 -8.40 22.76 -3.68
N THR A 315 -9.05 22.67 -2.52
CA THR A 315 -10.26 23.46 -2.22
C THR A 315 -10.02 24.68 -1.33
N HIS A 316 -8.85 24.75 -0.68
CA HIS A 316 -8.52 25.80 0.29
C HIS A 316 -7.91 27.07 -0.33
N GLY A 317 -7.80 27.13 -1.66
CA GLY A 317 -7.20 28.25 -2.39
C GLY A 317 -5.67 28.31 -2.26
N LYS A 318 -5.10 29.46 -2.66
CA LYS A 318 -3.66 29.73 -2.68
C LYS A 318 -3.06 29.69 -1.28
N GLY A 319 -1.77 29.38 -1.19
CA GLY A 319 -1.00 29.36 0.05
C GLY A 319 -0.32 28.02 0.31
N PRO A 320 -0.10 27.65 1.57
CA PRO A 320 0.52 26.36 1.92
C PRO A 320 -0.22 25.18 1.28
N LEU A 321 0.53 24.29 0.64
CA LEU A 321 0.03 23.07 0.01
C LEU A 321 0.93 21.90 0.41
N VAL A 322 0.32 20.79 0.81
CA VAL A 322 1.03 19.53 1.05
C VAL A 322 0.80 18.61 -0.14
N ILE A 323 1.87 18.29 -0.86
CA ILE A 323 1.86 17.21 -1.85
C ILE A 323 2.23 15.93 -1.10
N THR A 324 1.34 14.94 -1.07
CA THR A 324 1.54 13.66 -0.38
C THR A 324 1.34 12.49 -1.33
N GLY A 325 2.06 11.40 -1.10
CA GLY A 325 1.92 10.20 -1.90
C GLY A 325 2.57 8.97 -1.30
N LEU A 326 2.49 7.88 -2.06
CA LEU A 326 3.03 6.57 -1.71
C LEU A 326 4.14 6.19 -2.69
N ALA A 327 5.17 5.53 -2.18
CA ALA A 327 6.23 4.89 -2.96
C ALA A 327 6.53 3.49 -2.41
N TRP A 328 6.92 2.55 -3.26
CA TRP A 328 7.25 1.18 -2.87
C TRP A 328 8.16 0.52 -3.90
N SER A 329 8.89 -0.51 -3.51
CA SER A 329 9.68 -1.35 -4.42
C SER A 329 9.72 -2.79 -3.92
N GLY A 330 9.53 -3.75 -4.82
CA GLY A 330 9.68 -5.16 -4.54
C GLY A 330 11.13 -5.63 -4.44
N HIS A 331 12.08 -4.79 -4.87
CA HIS A 331 13.51 -5.08 -4.79
C HIS A 331 14.10 -4.74 -3.41
N GLY A 332 13.49 -3.81 -2.65
CA GLY A 332 14.06 -3.36 -1.38
C GLY A 332 13.32 -2.18 -0.76
N ALA A 333 14.04 -1.35 -0.01
CA ALA A 333 13.50 -0.15 0.63
C ALA A 333 13.50 1.04 -0.32
N ILE A 334 12.49 1.91 -0.23
CA ILE A 334 12.54 3.23 -0.87
C ILE A 334 13.52 4.11 -0.12
N THR A 335 14.52 4.64 -0.84
CA THR A 335 15.55 5.51 -0.29
C THR A 335 15.25 6.98 -0.56
N ARG A 336 14.52 7.28 -1.65
CA ARG A 336 14.23 8.66 -2.07
C ARG A 336 12.99 8.71 -2.96
N VAL A 337 12.24 9.81 -2.84
CA VAL A 337 11.20 10.20 -3.80
C VAL A 337 11.46 11.63 -4.23
N ASP A 338 11.51 11.84 -5.53
CA ASP A 338 11.51 13.19 -6.12
C ASP A 338 10.11 13.55 -6.61
N VAL A 339 9.75 14.81 -6.45
CA VAL A 339 8.48 15.39 -6.92
C VAL A 339 8.79 16.52 -7.90
N SER A 340 8.09 16.51 -9.02
CA SER A 340 8.10 17.59 -10.01
C SER A 340 6.75 18.29 -10.03
N LYS A 341 6.76 19.60 -10.28
CA LYS A 341 5.56 20.43 -10.49
C LYS A 341 5.41 20.90 -11.94
N ASP A 342 6.38 20.61 -12.80
CA ASP A 342 6.49 21.13 -14.16
C ASP A 342 6.58 20.03 -15.24
N GLY A 343 6.08 18.83 -14.92
CA GLY A 343 6.03 17.70 -15.85
C GLY A 343 7.37 16.99 -16.01
N GLY A 344 8.22 17.05 -14.99
CA GLY A 344 9.48 16.31 -14.93
C GLY A 344 10.71 17.08 -15.41
N LYS A 345 10.60 18.39 -15.65
CA LYS A 345 11.73 19.24 -16.05
C LYS A 345 12.63 19.56 -14.87
N THR A 346 12.04 19.86 -13.72
CA THR A 346 12.73 20.08 -12.45
C THR A 346 12.17 19.16 -11.37
N TRP A 347 13.02 18.81 -10.39
CA TRP A 347 12.72 17.83 -9.35
C TRP A 347 13.17 18.35 -7.99
N GLU A 348 12.29 18.24 -7.00
CA GLU A 348 12.55 18.52 -5.60
C GLU A 348 12.45 17.22 -4.81
N THR A 349 13.41 16.97 -3.92
CA THR A 349 13.36 15.76 -3.09
C THR A 349 12.34 15.93 -1.98
N ALA A 350 11.32 15.06 -2.00
CA ALA A 350 10.31 14.99 -0.96
C ALA A 350 10.91 14.36 0.31
N ARG A 351 10.41 14.77 1.48
CA ARG A 351 10.75 14.10 2.73
C ARG A 351 9.97 12.78 2.84
N LEU A 352 10.63 11.71 3.21
CA LEU A 352 9.95 10.48 3.62
C LEU A 352 9.39 10.66 5.04
N ALA A 353 8.21 10.12 5.33
CA ALA A 353 7.58 10.20 6.65
C ALA A 353 8.40 9.46 7.72
N LYS A 354 9.02 8.35 7.30
CA LYS A 354 9.98 7.51 8.02
C LYS A 354 10.94 6.92 6.99
N GLU A 355 12.06 6.36 7.44
CA GLU A 355 12.91 5.56 6.56
C GLU A 355 12.11 4.45 5.88
N GLY A 356 12.39 4.21 4.59
CA GLY A 356 11.70 3.18 3.83
C GLY A 356 11.96 1.79 4.41
N GLU A 357 10.91 1.00 4.51
CA GLU A 357 10.99 -0.41 4.91
C GLU A 357 10.98 -1.28 3.66
N ALA A 358 11.80 -2.33 3.65
CA ALA A 358 11.96 -3.16 2.46
C ALA A 358 10.63 -3.81 2.06
N LYS A 359 10.22 -3.63 0.80
CA LYS A 359 9.02 -4.26 0.24
C LYS A 359 7.71 -3.86 0.95
N ALA A 360 7.69 -2.66 1.54
CA ALA A 360 6.53 -2.04 2.16
C ALA A 360 6.18 -0.69 1.50
N LEU A 361 4.95 -0.23 1.71
CA LEU A 361 4.59 1.14 1.33
C LEU A 361 5.36 2.16 2.17
N THR A 362 5.87 3.20 1.49
CA THR A 362 6.56 4.35 2.09
C THR A 362 5.79 5.63 1.76
N ARG A 363 5.49 6.43 2.78
CA ARG A 363 4.79 7.71 2.64
C ARG A 363 5.81 8.83 2.41
N PHE A 364 5.56 9.71 1.44
CA PHE A 364 6.36 10.91 1.20
C PHE A 364 5.51 12.18 1.24
N TYR A 365 6.16 13.31 1.54
CA TYR A 365 5.56 14.63 1.54
C TYR A 365 6.50 15.66 0.89
N LEU A 366 5.93 16.58 0.12
CA LEU A 366 6.57 17.83 -0.26
C LEU A 366 5.67 18.99 0.19
N ASP A 367 6.12 19.70 1.22
CA ASP A 367 5.44 20.89 1.72
C ASP A 367 5.86 22.08 0.85
N THR A 368 4.91 22.76 0.22
CA THR A 368 5.18 23.86 -0.72
C THR A 368 4.16 25.00 -0.56
N THR A 369 4.30 26.04 -1.37
CA THR A 369 3.30 27.11 -1.48
C THR A 369 2.75 27.11 -2.90
N TRP A 370 1.45 26.96 -3.03
CA TRP A 370 0.75 27.06 -4.30
C TRP A 370 0.26 28.49 -4.51
N ASP A 371 0.70 29.10 -5.59
CA ASP A 371 0.35 30.46 -6.01
C ASP A 371 -0.90 30.51 -6.91
N GLY A 372 -1.53 29.36 -7.17
CA GLY A 372 -2.70 29.23 -8.04
C GLY A 372 -2.36 28.96 -9.50
N GLU A 373 -1.08 28.83 -9.85
CA GLU A 373 -0.67 28.48 -11.21
C GLU A 373 -0.89 26.98 -11.49
N GLU A 374 -0.96 26.62 -12.78
CA GLU A 374 -1.07 25.23 -13.17
C GLU A 374 0.18 24.44 -12.79
N MET A 375 -0.01 23.19 -12.38
CA MET A 375 1.09 22.26 -12.11
C MET A 375 0.89 20.95 -12.87
N LEU A 376 1.99 20.38 -13.34
CA LEU A 376 2.07 19.02 -13.84
C LEU A 376 2.82 18.20 -12.79
N LEU A 377 2.06 17.68 -11.83
CA LEU A 377 2.60 16.96 -10.68
C LEU A 377 3.05 15.57 -11.09
N GLN A 378 4.28 15.22 -10.74
CA GLN A 378 4.85 13.88 -10.90
C GLN A 378 5.61 13.47 -9.65
N SER A 379 5.64 12.18 -9.35
CA SER A 379 6.56 11.59 -8.37
C SER A 379 7.39 10.48 -9.00
N ARG A 380 8.63 10.34 -8.56
CA ARG A 380 9.56 9.32 -9.02
C ARG A 380 10.31 8.68 -7.85
N ALA A 381 10.06 7.39 -7.63
CA ALA A 381 10.71 6.62 -6.58
C ALA A 381 12.12 6.15 -6.96
N MET A 382 12.97 6.00 -5.94
CA MET A 382 14.27 5.36 -6.00
C MET A 382 14.39 4.37 -4.85
N ASP A 383 14.83 3.15 -5.13
CA ASP A 383 15.07 2.13 -4.11
C ASP A 383 16.55 1.99 -3.76
N ASP A 384 16.85 1.09 -2.83
CA ASP A 384 18.20 0.80 -2.32
C ASP A 384 19.12 0.09 -3.33
N THR A 385 18.57 -0.39 -4.46
CA THR A 385 19.35 -0.95 -5.57
C THR A 385 19.89 0.13 -6.50
N GLY A 386 19.36 1.35 -6.39
CA GLY A 386 19.62 2.46 -7.31
C GLY A 386 18.69 2.49 -8.52
N TYR A 387 17.67 1.62 -8.58
CA TYR A 387 16.64 1.70 -9.61
C TYR A 387 15.86 3.00 -9.46
N ILE A 388 15.61 3.67 -10.57
CA ILE A 388 14.81 4.90 -10.64
C ILE A 388 13.56 4.62 -11.46
N GLN A 389 12.40 4.93 -10.90
CA GLN A 389 11.11 4.73 -11.56
C GLN A 389 11.08 5.41 -12.95
N PRO A 390 10.75 4.69 -14.03
CA PRO A 390 10.83 5.19 -15.41
C PRO A 390 9.61 6.04 -15.79
N THR A 391 9.76 6.88 -16.80
CA THR A 391 8.60 7.47 -17.49
C THR A 391 7.82 6.40 -18.27
N LYS A 392 6.58 6.70 -18.63
CA LYS A 392 5.78 5.78 -19.47
C LYS A 392 6.39 5.59 -20.85
N ALA A 393 6.95 6.65 -21.44
CA ALA A 393 7.64 6.59 -22.72
C ALA A 393 8.83 5.61 -22.68
N GLN A 394 9.65 5.66 -21.62
CA GLN A 394 10.77 4.73 -21.43
C GLN A 394 10.31 3.28 -21.33
N LEU A 395 9.19 3.01 -20.63
CA LEU A 395 8.64 1.65 -20.57
C LEU A 395 8.11 1.20 -21.93
N ARG A 396 7.34 2.04 -22.64
CA ARG A 396 6.77 1.72 -23.96
C ARG A 396 7.84 1.50 -25.02
N GLU A 397 8.95 2.23 -24.96
CA GLU A 397 10.10 2.02 -25.88
C GLU A 397 10.62 0.57 -25.82
N VAL A 398 10.58 -0.05 -24.64
CA VAL A 398 11.07 -1.41 -24.42
C VAL A 398 9.96 -2.46 -24.52
N ARG A 399 8.75 -2.15 -24.06
CA ARG A 399 7.68 -3.14 -23.85
C ARG A 399 6.50 -3.00 -24.82
N GLY A 400 6.40 -1.89 -25.54
CA GLY A 400 5.19 -1.51 -26.27
C GLY A 400 4.03 -1.19 -25.31
N GLU A 401 2.81 -1.24 -25.82
CA GLU A 401 1.58 -0.90 -25.07
C GLU A 401 0.82 -2.14 -24.57
N ASN A 402 1.25 -3.34 -24.98
CA ASN A 402 0.50 -4.59 -24.79
C ASN A 402 1.02 -5.44 -23.63
N SER A 403 1.92 -4.89 -22.80
CA SER A 403 2.52 -5.61 -21.67
C SER A 403 1.47 -6.00 -20.61
N ILE A 404 0.35 -5.26 -20.52
CA ILE A 404 -0.79 -5.40 -19.57
C ILE A 404 -0.38 -5.20 -18.10
N TYR A 405 0.62 -5.92 -17.63
CA TYR A 405 1.10 -5.94 -16.26
C TYR A 405 2.37 -5.10 -16.07
N HIS A 406 2.80 -4.93 -14.82
CA HIS A 406 4.05 -4.28 -14.42
C HIS A 406 4.22 -2.86 -14.99
N ASN A 407 3.13 -2.08 -15.03
CA ASN A 407 3.21 -0.66 -15.34
C ASN A 407 3.61 0.12 -14.09
N ASN A 408 4.89 0.46 -13.95
CA ASN A 408 5.40 1.32 -12.89
C ASN A 408 5.77 2.72 -13.36
N CYS A 409 5.20 3.18 -14.49
CA CYS A 409 5.52 4.49 -15.01
C CYS A 409 5.23 5.62 -14.01
N ILE A 410 5.97 6.71 -14.13
CA ILE A 410 5.63 7.99 -13.47
C ILE A 410 4.22 8.43 -13.89
N GLN A 411 3.35 8.65 -12.90
CA GLN A 411 2.03 9.26 -13.07
C GLN A 411 2.15 10.79 -13.18
N THR A 412 1.30 11.41 -14.00
CA THR A 412 1.17 12.88 -14.05
C THR A 412 -0.24 13.33 -13.68
N TRP A 413 -0.36 14.29 -12.76
CA TRP A 413 -1.61 15.01 -12.49
C TRP A 413 -1.50 16.44 -13.01
N TRP A 414 -2.42 16.85 -13.89
CA TRP A 414 -2.55 18.26 -14.25
C TRP A 414 -3.47 18.96 -13.26
N VAL A 415 -2.87 19.75 -12.37
CA VAL A 415 -3.61 20.61 -11.44
C VAL A 415 -3.88 21.93 -12.15
N ARG A 416 -5.16 22.23 -12.35
CA ARG A 416 -5.66 23.46 -12.97
C ARG A 416 -5.67 24.63 -11.97
N PRO A 417 -5.81 25.89 -12.41
CA PRO A 417 -5.82 27.05 -11.51
C PRO A 417 -7.00 27.07 -10.54
N ASN A 418 -8.09 26.34 -10.85
CA ASN A 418 -9.25 26.16 -9.99
C ASN A 418 -9.03 25.08 -8.90
N GLY A 419 -7.86 24.41 -8.88
CA GLY A 419 -7.51 23.37 -7.92
C GLY A 419 -7.97 21.96 -8.30
N GLU A 420 -8.75 21.80 -9.37
CA GLU A 420 -9.09 20.48 -9.90
C GLU A 420 -7.86 19.82 -10.52
N ALA A 421 -7.78 18.50 -10.40
CA ALA A 421 -6.70 17.71 -10.96
C ALA A 421 -7.22 16.67 -11.96
N GLU A 422 -6.46 16.44 -13.03
CA GLU A 422 -6.81 15.46 -14.07
C GLU A 422 -5.67 14.48 -14.33
N ASN A 423 -6.04 13.24 -14.65
CA ASN A 423 -5.11 12.26 -15.21
C ASN A 423 -4.71 12.67 -16.64
N VAL A 424 -3.42 12.87 -16.87
CA VAL A 424 -2.89 13.24 -18.19
C VAL A 424 -1.63 12.46 -18.52
N GLU A 425 -1.32 12.38 -19.82
CA GLU A 425 0.01 12.06 -20.29
C GLU A 425 0.71 13.33 -20.74
N VAL A 426 2.00 13.45 -20.43
CA VAL A 426 2.88 14.49 -20.97
C VAL A 426 3.88 13.84 -21.92
N SER A 427 4.04 14.46 -23.09
CA SER A 427 4.91 14.00 -24.18
C SER A 427 6.36 14.36 -23.97
#